data_AF-A0A818FAP1-F1
#
_entry.id   AF-A0A818FAP1-F1
#
_cell.length_a   1.000
_cell.length_b   1.000
_cell.length_c   1.000
_cell.angle_alpha   90.00
_cell.angle_beta   90.00
_cell.angle_gamma   90.00
#
_symmetry.space_group_name_H-M   'P 1'
#
loop_
_entity.id
_entity.type
_entity.pdbx_description
1 polymer ?
#
loop_
_entity_poly.entity_id
_entity_poly.type
_entity_poly.pdbx_seq_one_letter_code
_entity_poly.pdbx_strand_id
1 'polypeptide(L)'
;MINDSTYRRWQLTLPILSTLYRMANQLLADFVEDNYFYLFDLKSFFTAKSLNVAIPGDPKFEPLVKKINSNNEDWNEFNDINKIIIHQPIRTEYRIAFPYLYNSSPYKLYLSWYHIPNVVFMKTEDPDLPAFYFDPLLNPITQHHIIKCINVQIDDNNEFILPEKFQPLYTDNTTNGITLLWVSRPFNLRSGRTRRAIDIPLIKTWYREHCSIDHPVKVRVSYQKLLKYFVLNALHHQVDLQVYRQGYNMLNLLINRKNLNYLHLDYNFNLKPIEILTTKERKKSRFGNAFHLCREILRLTKLIVDCHVQYRLGNIDAFQLADGLQLIQRAFKECKIEFMDLYYHLISVYDVEPLEKITDAYLNQYLWYEADKHRLFPVWIKPADSEPLPLLLYKW
;
A
#
# COMPACT_ATOMS: atom_id res chain seq x y z
N MET A 1 18.81 -4.91 21.97
CA MET A 1 17.53 -5.11 21.23
C MET A 1 17.50 -4.34 19.92
N ILE A 2 18.02 -3.12 19.86
CA ILE A 2 18.27 -2.41 18.60
C ILE A 2 19.78 -2.19 18.48
N ASN A 3 20.29 -1.98 17.27
CA ASN A 3 21.67 -1.52 17.08
C ASN A 3 21.87 -0.10 17.66
N ASP A 4 23.07 0.47 17.49
CA ASP A 4 23.46 1.79 18.02
C ASP A 4 22.47 2.92 17.68
N SER A 5 22.81 4.17 18.05
CA SER A 5 22.01 5.39 17.81
C SER A 5 21.47 5.58 16.39
N THR A 6 22.01 4.85 15.40
CA THR A 6 21.51 4.79 14.02
C THR A 6 20.12 4.14 13.87
N TYR A 7 19.65 3.33 14.83
CA TYR A 7 18.31 2.73 14.86
C TYR A 7 17.90 2.02 13.56
N ARG A 8 18.81 1.22 12.96
CA ARG A 8 18.62 0.56 11.65
C ARG A 8 18.24 -0.92 11.74
N ARG A 9 18.62 -1.62 12.80
CA ARG A 9 18.41 -3.07 12.96
C ARG A 9 17.83 -3.38 14.33
N TRP A 10 16.88 -4.29 14.37
CA TRP A 10 16.24 -4.74 15.60
C TRP A 10 16.32 -6.26 15.72
N GLN A 11 16.37 -6.73 16.97
CA GLN A 11 16.33 -8.13 17.36
C GLN A 11 15.56 -8.23 18.68
N LEU A 12 14.42 -8.92 18.63
CA LEU A 12 13.48 -9.07 19.74
C LEU A 12 13.45 -10.52 20.23
N THR A 13 13.18 -10.70 21.52
CA THR A 13 12.96 -12.02 22.12
C THR A 13 11.52 -12.49 21.85
N LEU A 14 11.30 -13.80 21.93
CA LEU A 14 9.97 -14.40 21.68
C LEU A 14 8.88 -13.82 22.60
N PRO A 15 9.09 -13.62 23.91
CA PRO A 15 8.04 -13.05 24.78
C PRO A 15 7.66 -11.61 24.42
N ILE A 16 8.62 -10.80 23.96
CA ILE A 16 8.33 -9.44 23.51
C ILE A 16 7.51 -9.48 22.22
N LEU A 17 7.90 -10.35 21.29
CA LEU A 17 7.22 -10.49 20.01
C LEU A 17 5.79 -11.01 20.16
N SER A 18 5.56 -11.99 21.04
CA SER A 18 4.22 -12.52 21.33
C SER A 18 3.33 -11.45 21.96
N THR A 19 3.88 -10.65 22.87
CA THR A 19 3.14 -9.55 23.51
C THR A 19 2.74 -8.48 22.47
N LEU A 20 3.68 -8.09 21.60
CA LEU A 20 3.41 -7.11 20.54
C LEU A 20 2.38 -7.63 19.52
N TYR A 21 2.48 -8.91 19.15
CA TYR A 21 1.50 -9.55 18.27
C TYR A 21 0.09 -9.46 18.86
N ARG A 22 -0.07 -9.85 20.13
CA ARG A 22 -1.37 -9.79 20.84
C ARG A 22 -1.94 -8.37 20.89
N MET A 23 -1.10 -7.35 21.11
CA MET A 23 -1.54 -5.94 21.10
C MET A 23 -1.98 -5.47 19.71
N ALA A 24 -1.42 -6.04 18.65
CA ALA A 24 -1.68 -5.65 17.26
C ALA A 24 -2.85 -6.41 16.60
N ASN A 25 -3.44 -7.41 17.28
CA ASN A 25 -4.48 -8.29 16.72
C ASN A 25 -5.63 -7.53 16.04
N GLN A 26 -6.04 -6.37 16.56
CA GLN A 26 -7.12 -5.55 15.99
C GLN A 26 -6.85 -5.02 14.57
N LEU A 27 -5.57 -4.95 14.17
CA LEU A 27 -5.17 -4.46 12.84
C LEU A 27 -4.75 -5.59 11.90
N LEU A 28 -4.48 -6.78 12.43
CA LEU A 28 -3.97 -7.91 11.67
C LEU A 28 -5.10 -8.71 11.04
N ALA A 29 -4.77 -9.34 9.92
CA ALA A 29 -5.65 -10.29 9.27
C ALA A 29 -5.59 -11.65 9.99
N ASP A 30 -6.73 -12.30 10.15
CA ASP A 30 -6.80 -13.61 10.81
C ASP A 30 -6.39 -14.79 9.92
N PHE A 31 -6.18 -14.54 8.61
CA PHE A 31 -5.79 -15.55 7.64
C PHE A 31 -4.37 -16.06 7.88
N VAL A 32 -4.26 -17.37 8.05
CA VAL A 32 -2.99 -18.09 8.12
C VAL A 32 -2.52 -18.53 6.73
N GLU A 33 -3.45 -18.65 5.78
CA GLU A 33 -3.21 -19.23 4.46
C GLU A 33 -3.32 -18.22 3.32
N ASP A 34 -2.40 -18.33 2.37
CA ASP A 34 -2.43 -17.57 1.12
C ASP A 34 -3.44 -18.13 0.10
N ASN A 35 -3.95 -19.35 0.30
CA ASN A 35 -4.99 -19.97 -0.55
C ASN A 35 -6.29 -19.14 -0.59
N TYR A 36 -6.57 -18.36 0.45
CA TYR A 36 -7.69 -17.43 0.48
C TYR A 36 -7.65 -16.43 -0.69
N PHE A 37 -6.45 -16.08 -1.17
CA PHE A 37 -6.26 -15.16 -2.29
C PHE A 37 -6.27 -15.84 -3.66
N TYR A 38 -6.78 -17.08 -3.78
CA TYR A 38 -6.98 -17.71 -5.08
C TYR A 38 -7.87 -16.84 -5.98
N LEU A 39 -7.39 -16.52 -7.18
CA LEU A 39 -7.97 -15.53 -8.11
C LEU A 39 -8.04 -14.08 -7.59
N PHE A 40 -7.53 -13.81 -6.39
CA PHE A 40 -7.50 -12.49 -5.75
C PHE A 40 -6.06 -12.05 -5.41
N ASP A 41 -5.11 -12.47 -6.24
CA ASP A 41 -3.69 -12.15 -6.15
C ASP A 41 -3.25 -11.24 -7.30
N LEU A 42 -2.02 -10.70 -7.20
CA LEU A 42 -1.50 -9.78 -8.21
C LEU A 42 -1.47 -10.37 -9.61
N LYS A 43 -1.17 -11.67 -9.76
CA LYS A 43 -1.08 -12.32 -11.06
C LYS A 43 -2.47 -12.45 -11.70
N SER A 44 -3.48 -12.82 -10.90
CA SER A 44 -4.87 -12.87 -11.36
C SER A 44 -5.37 -11.49 -11.77
N PHE A 45 -5.07 -10.44 -10.99
CA PHE A 45 -5.45 -9.06 -11.37
C PHE A 45 -4.77 -8.58 -12.65
N PHE A 46 -3.49 -8.93 -12.87
CA PHE A 46 -2.81 -8.58 -14.11
C PHE A 46 -3.45 -9.27 -15.31
N THR A 47 -3.77 -10.56 -15.18
CA THR A 47 -4.46 -11.35 -16.20
C THR A 47 -5.87 -10.81 -16.49
N ALA A 48 -6.63 -10.50 -15.45
CA ALA A 48 -7.95 -9.86 -15.55
C ALA A 48 -7.86 -8.52 -16.31
N LYS A 49 -6.87 -7.68 -15.96
CA LYS A 49 -6.60 -6.41 -16.65
C LYS A 49 -6.25 -6.60 -18.14
N SER A 50 -5.41 -7.58 -18.48
CA SER A 50 -5.04 -7.84 -19.88
C SER A 50 -6.22 -8.36 -20.71
N LEU A 51 -7.08 -9.20 -20.12
CA LEU A 51 -8.25 -9.77 -20.78
C LEU A 51 -9.46 -8.81 -20.81
N ASN A 52 -9.39 -7.68 -20.09
CA ASN A 52 -10.52 -6.78 -19.88
C ASN A 52 -11.74 -7.48 -19.25
N VAL A 53 -11.48 -8.32 -18.25
CA VAL A 53 -12.49 -9.07 -17.48
C VAL A 53 -12.35 -8.71 -16.00
N ALA A 54 -13.42 -8.84 -15.22
CA ALA A 54 -13.39 -8.64 -13.77
C ALA A 54 -14.32 -9.64 -13.06
N ILE A 55 -13.85 -10.22 -11.95
CA ILE A 55 -14.64 -11.07 -11.05
C ILE A 55 -15.40 -10.15 -10.06
N PRO A 56 -16.52 -10.60 -9.43
CA PRO A 56 -17.15 -9.84 -8.36
C PRO A 56 -16.17 -9.44 -7.26
N GLY A 57 -16.04 -8.14 -7.00
CA GLY A 57 -15.07 -7.60 -6.02
C GLY A 57 -13.76 -7.09 -6.63
N ASP A 58 -13.46 -7.44 -7.88
CA ASP A 58 -12.21 -7.04 -8.54
C ASP A 58 -12.14 -5.55 -8.92
N PRO A 59 -10.92 -5.01 -9.05
CA PRO A 59 -10.71 -3.71 -9.65
C PRO A 59 -10.97 -3.75 -11.17
N LYS A 60 -11.66 -2.75 -11.69
CA LYS A 60 -11.91 -2.59 -13.14
C LYS A 60 -10.89 -1.68 -13.79
N PHE A 61 -10.41 -2.07 -14.96
CA PHE A 61 -9.40 -1.35 -15.74
C PHE A 61 -9.91 -0.98 -17.13
N GLU A 62 -9.20 -0.06 -17.77
CA GLU A 62 -9.42 0.20 -19.19
C GLU A 62 -8.84 -0.94 -20.04
N PRO A 63 -9.49 -1.28 -21.17
CA PRO A 63 -9.02 -2.32 -22.07
C PRO A 63 -7.62 -1.99 -22.62
N LEU A 64 -6.74 -2.99 -22.57
CA LEU A 64 -5.36 -2.85 -23.03
C LEU A 64 -5.26 -2.75 -24.56
N VAL A 65 -6.11 -3.48 -25.28
CA VAL A 65 -6.26 -3.40 -26.75
C VAL A 65 -7.66 -2.86 -27.03
N LYS A 66 -7.75 -1.60 -27.50
CA LYS A 66 -9.03 -0.93 -27.79
C LYS A 66 -9.65 -1.35 -29.14
N LYS A 67 -8.91 -2.06 -29.99
CA LYS A 67 -9.30 -2.43 -31.35
C LYS A 67 -8.85 -3.86 -31.66
N ILE A 68 -9.59 -4.84 -31.17
CA ILE A 68 -9.66 -6.13 -31.86
C ILE A 68 -10.80 -5.94 -32.85
N ASN A 69 -10.57 -6.18 -34.15
CA ASN A 69 -11.63 -6.16 -35.15
C ASN A 69 -12.64 -7.26 -34.78
N SER A 70 -13.68 -6.91 -34.03
CA SER A 70 -14.75 -7.83 -33.60
C SER A 70 -15.37 -8.58 -34.78
N ASN A 71 -15.40 -7.97 -35.95
CA ASN A 71 -16.01 -8.52 -37.15
C ASN A 71 -15.32 -9.80 -37.70
N ASN A 72 -14.09 -10.10 -37.28
CA ASN A 72 -13.34 -11.26 -37.81
C ASN A 72 -13.37 -12.49 -36.87
N GLU A 73 -13.89 -12.38 -35.65
CA GLU A 73 -13.92 -13.49 -34.68
C GLU A 73 -15.32 -14.12 -34.51
N ASP A 74 -16.39 -13.46 -34.97
CA ASP A 74 -17.77 -13.82 -34.65
C ASP A 74 -18.31 -15.06 -35.41
N TRP A 75 -17.84 -15.33 -36.64
CA TRP A 75 -18.30 -16.49 -37.43
C TRP A 75 -17.15 -17.24 -38.08
N ASN A 76 -16.60 -18.19 -37.32
CA ASN A 76 -15.57 -19.12 -37.78
C ASN A 76 -16.07 -20.56 -37.71
N GLU A 77 -15.50 -21.46 -38.51
CA GLU A 77 -15.87 -22.89 -38.54
C GLU A 77 -15.78 -23.57 -37.16
N PHE A 78 -14.92 -23.04 -36.29
CA PHE A 78 -14.71 -23.50 -34.92
C PHE A 78 -15.73 -22.97 -33.90
N ASN A 79 -16.38 -21.82 -34.19
CA ASN A 79 -17.34 -21.18 -33.29
C ASN A 79 -18.80 -21.48 -33.67
N ASP A 80 -19.03 -22.45 -34.56
CA ASP A 80 -20.37 -22.87 -34.99
C ASP A 80 -21.16 -23.48 -33.82
N ILE A 81 -22.30 -22.86 -33.50
CA ILE A 81 -23.15 -23.25 -32.38
C ILE A 81 -23.67 -24.69 -32.49
N ASN A 82 -23.77 -25.23 -33.70
CA ASN A 82 -24.21 -26.62 -33.91
C ASN A 82 -23.10 -27.64 -33.59
N LYS A 83 -21.85 -27.20 -33.49
CA LYS A 83 -20.68 -28.05 -33.20
C LYS A 83 -20.22 -27.92 -31.74
N ILE A 84 -20.76 -26.97 -30.98
CA ILE A 84 -20.38 -26.71 -29.58
C ILE A 84 -21.39 -27.37 -28.63
N ILE A 85 -20.89 -28.24 -27.75
CA ILE A 85 -21.69 -28.85 -26.69
C ILE A 85 -21.58 -27.98 -25.42
N ILE A 86 -22.68 -27.34 -25.02
CA ILE A 86 -22.74 -26.50 -23.82
C ILE A 86 -23.37 -27.29 -22.67
N HIS A 87 -22.55 -27.89 -21.81
CA HIS A 87 -23.01 -28.48 -20.56
C HIS A 87 -23.05 -27.46 -19.41
N GLN A 88 -22.02 -26.63 -19.30
CA GLN A 88 -21.92 -25.56 -18.32
C GLN A 88 -21.35 -24.32 -18.99
N PRO A 89 -21.88 -23.11 -18.70
CA PRO A 89 -21.35 -21.88 -19.26
C PRO A 89 -19.94 -21.61 -18.70
N ILE A 90 -19.02 -21.21 -19.58
CA ILE A 90 -17.66 -20.85 -19.20
C ILE A 90 -17.70 -19.53 -18.42
N ARG A 91 -17.35 -19.59 -17.13
CA ARG A 91 -17.31 -18.44 -16.24
C ARG A 91 -16.05 -17.59 -16.44
N THR A 92 -16.10 -16.34 -16.02
CA THR A 92 -14.96 -15.41 -16.07
C THR A 92 -13.76 -15.89 -15.26
N GLU A 93 -14.04 -16.58 -14.16
CA GLU A 93 -13.08 -17.18 -13.24
C GLU A 93 -12.23 -18.23 -13.95
N TYR A 94 -12.83 -19.04 -14.85
CA TYR A 94 -12.10 -20.03 -15.64
C TYR A 94 -11.14 -19.38 -16.62
N ARG A 95 -11.55 -18.25 -17.22
CA ARG A 95 -10.71 -17.47 -18.14
C ARG A 95 -9.49 -16.84 -17.44
N ILE A 96 -9.56 -16.59 -16.14
CA ILE A 96 -8.45 -16.05 -15.35
C ILE A 96 -7.60 -17.18 -14.74
N ALA A 97 -8.23 -18.25 -14.26
CA ALA A 97 -7.56 -19.42 -13.68
C ALA A 97 -6.72 -20.18 -14.73
N PHE A 98 -7.29 -20.40 -15.92
CA PHE A 98 -6.66 -21.13 -17.02
C PHE A 98 -6.58 -20.23 -18.27
N PRO A 99 -5.70 -19.20 -18.23
CA PRO A 99 -5.70 -18.11 -19.19
C PRO A 99 -5.47 -18.55 -20.63
N TYR A 100 -4.65 -19.58 -20.84
CA TYR A 100 -4.29 -20.07 -22.17
C TYR A 100 -5.29 -21.07 -22.75
N LEU A 101 -6.19 -21.62 -21.92
CA LEU A 101 -7.15 -22.64 -22.35
C LEU A 101 -8.47 -22.01 -22.83
N TYR A 102 -8.98 -21.02 -22.08
CA TYR A 102 -10.31 -20.45 -22.32
C TYR A 102 -10.29 -19.07 -23.02
N ASN A 103 -9.15 -18.65 -23.58
CA ASN A 103 -9.05 -17.38 -24.31
C ASN A 103 -8.33 -17.58 -25.65
N SER A 104 -8.90 -17.03 -26.73
CA SER A 104 -8.38 -17.17 -28.09
C SER A 104 -7.12 -16.32 -28.36
N SER A 105 -6.97 -15.19 -27.66
CA SER A 105 -5.88 -14.21 -27.88
C SER A 105 -5.14 -13.87 -26.58
N PRO A 106 -4.27 -14.76 -26.06
CA PRO A 106 -3.59 -14.57 -24.79
C PRO A 106 -2.44 -13.56 -24.88
N TYR A 107 -2.75 -12.26 -24.73
CA TYR A 107 -1.75 -11.19 -24.78
C TYR A 107 -1.40 -10.64 -23.39
N LYS A 108 -0.10 -10.64 -23.04
CA LYS A 108 0.44 -10.13 -21.76
C LYS A 108 -0.25 -10.72 -20.51
N LEU A 109 -0.53 -12.02 -20.56
CA LEU A 109 -1.10 -12.77 -19.44
C LEU A 109 -0.04 -13.16 -18.42
N TYR A 110 -0.49 -13.42 -17.19
CA TYR A 110 0.34 -13.89 -16.10
C TYR A 110 -0.25 -15.19 -15.54
N LEU A 111 0.60 -16.18 -15.29
CA LEU A 111 0.19 -17.40 -14.61
C LEU A 111 0.08 -17.14 -13.11
N SER A 112 -1.09 -17.42 -12.56
CA SER A 112 -1.35 -17.36 -11.12
C SER A 112 -0.91 -18.65 -10.44
N TRP A 113 -0.57 -18.56 -9.16
CA TRP A 113 -0.27 -19.74 -8.36
C TRP A 113 -1.57 -20.51 -8.11
N TYR A 114 -1.55 -21.83 -8.35
CA TYR A 114 -2.77 -22.64 -8.29
C TYR A 114 -3.18 -22.99 -6.86
N HIS A 115 -2.25 -23.54 -6.07
CA HIS A 115 -2.57 -24.06 -4.73
C HIS A 115 -1.32 -24.21 -3.86
N ILE A 116 -1.47 -23.97 -2.57
CA ILE A 116 -0.47 -24.23 -1.52
C ILE A 116 -1.06 -25.31 -0.60
N PRO A 117 -0.28 -26.25 -0.04
CA PRO A 117 -0.79 -27.21 0.93
C PRO A 117 -1.54 -26.51 2.06
N ASN A 118 -2.76 -26.97 2.36
CA ASN A 118 -3.59 -26.37 3.41
C ASN A 118 -2.88 -26.45 4.77
N VAL A 119 -2.84 -25.33 5.46
CA VAL A 119 -2.25 -25.15 6.78
C VAL A 119 -3.34 -25.40 7.82
N VAL A 120 -3.33 -26.61 8.38
CA VAL A 120 -4.23 -26.97 9.48
C VAL A 120 -3.61 -26.57 10.81
N PHE A 121 -3.56 -25.26 11.07
CA PHE A 121 -3.06 -24.70 12.33
C PHE A 121 -4.21 -24.35 13.27
N MET A 122 -4.17 -24.89 14.49
CA MET A 122 -5.14 -24.62 15.54
C MET A 122 -4.59 -23.54 16.48
N LYS A 123 -5.29 -22.41 16.56
CA LYS A 123 -4.97 -21.35 17.53
C LYS A 123 -5.53 -21.74 18.89
N THR A 124 -4.66 -21.76 19.91
CA THR A 124 -5.03 -22.00 21.31
C THR A 124 -5.44 -20.68 21.95
N GLU A 125 -6.70 -20.55 22.37
CA GLU A 125 -7.19 -19.38 23.12
C GLU A 125 -6.91 -19.51 24.63
N ASP A 126 -6.95 -20.75 25.15
CA ASP A 126 -6.77 -21.02 26.57
C ASP A 126 -5.30 -21.34 26.90
N PRO A 127 -4.61 -20.50 27.70
CA PRO A 127 -3.20 -20.70 28.06
C PRO A 127 -2.99 -21.83 29.09
N ASP A 128 -4.07 -22.28 29.73
CA ASP A 128 -4.03 -23.35 30.73
C ASP A 128 -3.91 -24.73 30.09
N LEU A 129 -4.21 -24.86 28.80
CA LEU A 129 -4.02 -26.10 28.04
C LEU A 129 -2.53 -26.32 27.74
N PRO A 130 -2.05 -27.58 27.79
CA PRO A 130 -0.64 -27.86 27.51
C PRO A 130 -0.30 -27.55 26.05
N ALA A 131 0.96 -27.22 25.75
CA ALA A 131 1.36 -26.79 24.41
C ALA A 131 1.07 -27.81 23.29
N PHE A 132 1.10 -29.10 23.64
CA PHE A 132 0.73 -30.19 22.76
C PHE A 132 -0.42 -30.97 23.39
N TYR A 133 -1.61 -30.83 22.83
CA TYR A 133 -2.79 -31.60 23.21
C TYR A 133 -3.56 -32.03 21.96
N PHE A 134 -4.42 -33.03 22.13
CA PHE A 134 -5.34 -33.44 21.09
C PHE A 134 -6.56 -32.52 21.13
N ASP A 135 -6.63 -31.58 20.19
CA ASP A 135 -7.72 -30.61 20.12
C ASP A 135 -9.05 -31.30 19.75
N PRO A 136 -10.19 -30.96 20.38
CA PRO A 136 -11.50 -31.52 20.04
C PRO A 136 -11.93 -31.31 18.57
N LEU A 137 -11.35 -30.32 17.88
CA LEU A 137 -11.59 -30.07 16.45
C LEU A 137 -10.86 -31.07 15.55
N LEU A 138 -9.91 -31.86 16.07
CA LEU A 138 -9.25 -32.93 15.34
C LEU A 138 -10.11 -34.20 15.30
N ASN A 139 -10.18 -34.81 14.13
CA ASN A 139 -10.85 -36.10 13.96
C ASN A 139 -10.15 -37.18 14.80
N PRO A 140 -10.88 -37.96 15.62
CA PRO A 140 -10.27 -38.99 16.46
C PRO A 140 -9.60 -40.07 15.61
N ILE A 141 -8.40 -40.48 16.02
CA ILE A 141 -7.66 -41.54 15.35
C ILE A 141 -8.30 -42.88 15.74
N THR A 142 -8.88 -43.58 14.78
CA THR A 142 -9.44 -44.91 14.99
C THR A 142 -8.46 -45.98 14.51
N GLN A 143 -8.00 -46.83 15.42
CA GLN A 143 -7.09 -47.92 15.08
C GLN A 143 -7.88 -49.12 14.56
N HIS A 144 -7.89 -49.30 13.24
CA HIS A 144 -8.46 -50.46 12.57
C HIS A 144 -7.34 -51.34 11.99
N HIS A 145 -6.49 -51.91 12.85
CA HIS A 145 -5.47 -52.86 12.42
C HIS A 145 -5.82 -54.27 12.90
N ILE A 146 -6.16 -55.13 11.93
CA ILE A 146 -6.49 -56.55 12.14
C ILE A 146 -5.23 -57.38 12.42
N ILE A 147 -4.08 -56.94 11.92
CA ILE A 147 -2.79 -57.61 12.09
C ILE A 147 -2.02 -56.86 13.17
N LYS A 148 -1.88 -57.47 14.36
CA LYS A 148 -0.95 -56.99 15.38
C LYS A 148 0.47 -57.24 14.88
N CYS A 149 1.17 -56.18 14.50
CA CYS A 149 2.63 -56.26 14.35
C CYS A 149 3.21 -56.71 15.71
N ILE A 150 4.09 -57.70 15.70
CA ILE A 150 4.75 -58.19 16.92
C ILE A 150 5.70 -57.10 17.39
N ASN A 151 5.25 -56.27 18.32
CA ASN A 151 6.13 -55.38 19.05
C ASN A 151 6.93 -56.25 20.02
N VAL A 152 8.26 -56.24 19.88
CA VAL A 152 9.16 -56.91 20.82
C VAL A 152 9.01 -56.21 22.17
N GLN A 153 8.29 -56.84 23.09
CA GLN A 153 8.26 -56.42 24.49
C GLN A 153 9.57 -56.88 25.12
N ILE A 154 10.38 -55.92 25.55
CA ILE A 154 11.61 -56.20 26.29
C ILE A 154 11.18 -56.42 27.73
N ASP A 155 11.51 -57.56 28.32
CA ASP A 155 11.19 -57.86 29.72
C ASP A 155 11.84 -56.81 30.64
N ASP A 156 11.05 -56.26 31.57
CA ASP A 156 11.44 -55.23 32.55
C ASP A 156 12.49 -55.71 33.58
N ASN A 157 13.06 -56.90 33.41
CA ASN A 157 14.11 -57.46 34.27
C ASN A 157 15.47 -56.76 34.11
N ASN A 158 15.58 -55.79 33.20
CA ASN A 158 16.79 -55.01 32.98
C ASN A 158 16.81 -53.75 33.84
N GLU A 159 17.93 -53.54 34.55
CA GLU A 159 18.33 -52.45 35.46
C GLU A 159 18.32 -51.02 34.86
N PHE A 160 17.53 -50.77 33.81
CA PHE A 160 17.53 -49.50 33.09
C PHE A 160 16.66 -48.46 33.81
N ILE A 161 17.31 -47.40 34.32
CA ILE A 161 16.64 -46.25 34.95
C ILE A 161 16.85 -45.03 34.06
N LEU A 162 15.77 -44.28 33.79
CA LEU A 162 15.87 -43.02 33.07
C LEU A 162 16.70 -42.00 33.87
N PRO A 163 17.68 -41.32 33.25
CA PRO A 163 18.45 -40.28 33.93
C PRO A 163 17.58 -39.14 34.44
N GLU A 164 17.91 -38.57 35.61
CA GLU A 164 17.17 -37.47 36.26
C GLU A 164 17.02 -36.20 35.41
N LYS A 165 17.84 -36.03 34.37
CA LYS A 165 17.78 -34.89 33.43
C LYS A 165 16.65 -34.99 32.40
N PHE A 166 15.88 -36.08 32.41
CA PHE A 166 14.75 -36.26 31.50
C PHE A 166 13.59 -35.34 31.90
N GLN A 167 13.27 -34.37 31.06
CA GLN A 167 12.24 -33.34 31.28
C GLN A 167 11.16 -33.38 30.19
N PRO A 168 9.96 -32.83 30.46
CA PRO A 168 8.88 -32.75 29.46
C PRO A 168 9.27 -31.93 28.22
N LEU A 169 8.60 -32.22 27.09
CA LEU A 169 8.95 -31.73 25.75
C LEU A 169 8.70 -30.22 25.52
N TYR A 170 7.95 -29.54 26.40
CA TYR A 170 7.53 -28.15 26.19
C TYR A 170 7.77 -27.26 27.41
N THR A 171 7.74 -25.96 27.15
CA THR A 171 7.88 -24.86 28.13
C THR A 171 6.71 -23.90 27.98
N ASP A 172 6.53 -22.97 28.92
CA ASP A 172 5.45 -21.96 28.90
C ASP A 172 5.46 -21.07 27.63
N ASN A 173 6.62 -20.92 26.98
CA ASN A 173 6.76 -20.13 25.76
C ASN A 173 6.58 -20.93 24.47
N THR A 174 6.45 -22.26 24.56
CA THR A 174 6.39 -23.14 23.38
C THR A 174 5.16 -22.83 22.54
N THR A 175 3.97 -22.72 23.15
CA THR A 175 2.71 -22.38 22.47
C THR A 175 2.81 -21.04 21.74
N ASN A 176 3.31 -20.01 22.43
CA ASN A 176 3.53 -18.68 21.85
C ASN A 176 4.50 -18.71 20.65
N GLY A 177 5.57 -19.50 20.74
CA GLY A 177 6.54 -19.68 19.67
C GLY A 177 5.94 -20.36 18.44
N ILE A 178 5.12 -21.40 18.64
CA ILE A 178 4.40 -22.10 17.56
C ILE A 178 3.41 -21.14 16.89
N THR A 179 2.65 -20.38 17.66
CA THR A 179 1.72 -19.37 17.10
C THR A 179 2.44 -18.37 16.21
N LEU A 180 3.56 -17.80 16.68
CA LEU A 180 4.35 -16.82 15.92
C LEU A 180 4.93 -17.35 14.60
N LEU A 181 5.09 -18.67 14.45
CA LEU A 181 5.53 -19.29 13.19
C LEU A 181 4.53 -19.04 12.05
N TRP A 182 3.24 -19.10 12.38
CA TRP A 182 2.13 -19.02 11.44
C TRP A 182 1.57 -17.60 11.26
N VAL A 183 2.11 -16.62 11.99
CA VAL A 183 1.71 -15.22 11.82
C VAL A 183 2.32 -14.64 10.55
N SER A 184 1.62 -13.69 9.94
CA SER A 184 2.13 -12.94 8.79
C SER A 184 3.22 -11.92 9.19
N ARG A 185 3.98 -11.45 8.19
CA ARG A 185 4.97 -10.38 8.39
C ARG A 185 4.26 -9.14 8.98
N PRO A 186 4.76 -8.51 10.06
CA PRO A 186 6.15 -8.55 10.55
C PRO A 186 6.46 -9.52 11.70
N PHE A 187 5.48 -10.22 12.25
CA PHE A 187 5.63 -10.91 13.56
C PHE A 187 6.23 -12.31 13.48
N ASN A 188 6.39 -12.89 12.28
CA ASN A 188 7.12 -14.15 12.08
C ASN A 188 8.64 -14.02 12.09
N LEU A 189 9.19 -12.83 12.30
CA LEU A 189 10.63 -12.57 12.29
C LEU A 189 11.11 -12.12 13.67
N ARG A 190 12.18 -12.74 14.17
CA ARG A 190 12.83 -12.35 15.44
C ARG A 190 13.80 -11.18 15.28
N SER A 191 14.22 -10.89 14.06
CA SER A 191 15.11 -9.77 13.76
C SER A 191 14.81 -9.19 12.39
N GLY A 192 15.17 -7.92 12.19
CA GLY A 192 14.90 -7.23 10.95
C GLY A 192 15.55 -5.86 10.87
N ARG A 193 15.23 -5.15 9.78
CA ARG A 193 15.57 -3.73 9.63
C ARG A 193 14.41 -2.87 10.09
N THR A 194 14.72 -1.73 10.67
CA THR A 194 13.73 -0.67 10.90
C THR A 194 13.29 -0.11 9.56
N ARG A 195 12.05 0.37 9.50
CA ARG A 195 11.43 0.97 8.31
C ARG A 195 10.94 2.36 8.68
N ARG A 196 10.84 3.26 7.70
CA ARG A 196 10.24 4.58 7.92
C ARG A 196 8.76 4.39 8.27
N ALA A 197 8.21 5.26 9.12
CA ALA A 197 6.79 5.19 9.50
C ALA A 197 5.86 5.22 8.27
N ILE A 198 6.21 6.01 7.25
CA ILE A 198 5.45 6.15 6.00
C ILE A 198 5.43 4.85 5.17
N ASP A 199 6.45 4.00 5.31
CA ASP A 199 6.56 2.75 4.54
C ASP A 199 5.74 1.59 5.15
N ILE A 200 5.07 1.80 6.28
CA ILE A 200 4.29 0.78 7.00
C ILE A 200 2.80 1.02 6.73
N PRO A 201 2.20 0.34 5.74
CA PRO A 201 0.79 0.56 5.43
C PRO A 201 -0.09 -0.32 6.32
N LEU A 202 -0.54 0.25 7.44
CA LEU A 202 -1.31 -0.46 8.48
C LEU A 202 -2.58 -1.13 7.93
N ILE A 203 -3.30 -0.46 7.04
CA ILE A 203 -4.59 -0.93 6.50
C ILE A 203 -4.46 -1.71 5.19
N LYS A 204 -3.23 -2.05 4.75
CA LYS A 204 -3.01 -2.71 3.45
C LYS A 204 -3.61 -4.09 3.36
N THR A 205 -3.66 -4.82 4.47
CA THR A 205 -4.27 -6.15 4.55
C THR A 205 -5.77 -6.08 4.33
N TRP A 206 -6.44 -5.10 4.95
CA TRP A 206 -7.90 -4.99 4.94
C TRP A 206 -8.50 -4.91 3.53
N TYR A 207 -7.97 -4.04 2.66
CA TYR A 207 -8.51 -3.90 1.30
C TYR A 207 -7.98 -4.96 0.32
N ARG A 208 -7.01 -5.78 0.74
CA ARG A 208 -6.56 -6.96 -0.02
C ARG A 208 -7.43 -8.19 0.27
N GLU A 209 -8.33 -8.10 1.24
CA GLU A 209 -9.33 -9.10 1.53
C GLU A 209 -10.63 -8.78 0.79
N HIS A 210 -11.48 -9.79 0.62
CA HIS A 210 -12.80 -9.57 0.04
C HIS A 210 -13.65 -8.76 1.01
N CYS A 211 -14.28 -7.70 0.48
CA CYS A 211 -15.20 -6.88 1.25
C CYS A 211 -16.47 -7.69 1.56
N SER A 212 -16.93 -7.69 2.81
CA SER A 212 -18.22 -8.32 3.17
C SER A 212 -19.37 -7.71 2.37
N ILE A 213 -20.34 -8.57 2.01
CA ILE A 213 -21.54 -8.18 1.26
C ILE A 213 -22.43 -7.25 2.09
N ASP A 214 -22.37 -7.35 3.42
CA ASP A 214 -23.18 -6.55 4.35
C ASP A 214 -22.79 -5.06 4.34
N HIS A 215 -21.58 -4.73 3.86
CA HIS A 215 -21.13 -3.36 3.78
C HIS A 215 -21.85 -2.57 2.67
N PRO A 216 -22.09 -1.26 2.89
CA PRO A 216 -22.75 -0.41 1.91
C PRO A 216 -21.92 -0.28 0.62
N VAL A 217 -22.61 -0.01 -0.50
CA VAL A 217 -21.99 0.11 -1.84
C VAL A 217 -20.80 1.06 -1.84
N LYS A 218 -20.87 2.19 -1.11
CA LYS A 218 -19.78 3.17 -0.99
C LYS A 218 -18.47 2.53 -0.50
N VAL A 219 -18.56 1.64 0.50
CA VAL A 219 -17.39 0.94 1.06
C VAL A 219 -16.86 -0.06 0.06
N ARG A 220 -17.72 -0.87 -0.57
CA ARG A 220 -17.32 -1.85 -1.59
C ARG A 220 -16.61 -1.19 -2.80
N VAL A 221 -17.10 -0.04 -3.25
CA VAL A 221 -16.44 0.76 -4.31
C VAL A 221 -15.09 1.31 -3.83
N SER A 222 -14.96 1.67 -2.56
CA SER A 222 -13.70 2.14 -1.98
C SER A 222 -12.65 1.02 -1.94
N TYR A 223 -13.04 -0.19 -1.56
CA TYR A 223 -12.19 -1.39 -1.63
C TYR A 223 -11.68 -1.63 -3.06
N GLN A 224 -12.59 -1.63 -4.05
CA GLN A 224 -12.22 -1.78 -5.46
C GLN A 224 -11.23 -0.71 -5.94
N LYS A 225 -11.40 0.56 -5.53
CA LYS A 225 -10.48 1.65 -5.88
C LYS A 225 -9.11 1.48 -5.24
N LEU A 226 -9.04 1.15 -3.95
CA LEU A 226 -7.78 0.90 -3.25
C LEU A 226 -7.02 -0.28 -3.85
N LEU A 227 -7.74 -1.35 -4.17
CA LEU A 227 -7.19 -2.52 -4.84
C LEU A 227 -6.68 -2.18 -6.25
N LYS A 228 -7.41 -1.34 -7.00
CA LYS A 228 -6.96 -0.82 -8.31
C LYS A 228 -5.64 -0.08 -8.20
N TYR A 229 -5.49 0.83 -7.22
CA TYR A 229 -4.21 1.53 -7.00
C TYR A 229 -3.10 0.58 -6.60
N PHE A 230 -3.38 -0.40 -5.73
CA PHE A 230 -2.40 -1.43 -5.37
C PHE A 230 -1.89 -2.21 -6.59
N VAL A 231 -2.79 -2.62 -7.48
CA VAL A 231 -2.44 -3.32 -8.73
C VAL A 231 -1.66 -2.42 -9.69
N LEU A 232 -2.08 -1.16 -9.88
CA LEU A 232 -1.38 -0.21 -10.75
C LEU A 232 0.03 0.09 -10.25
N ASN A 233 0.22 0.27 -8.95
CA ASN A 233 1.52 0.49 -8.34
C ASN A 233 2.43 -0.73 -8.54
N ALA A 234 1.89 -1.95 -8.43
CA ALA A 234 2.65 -3.18 -8.67
C ALA A 234 3.00 -3.37 -10.15
N LEU A 235 2.12 -2.96 -11.07
CA LEU A 235 2.30 -3.10 -12.52
C LEU A 235 3.30 -2.07 -13.10
N HIS A 236 3.26 -0.83 -12.60
CA HIS A 236 4.03 0.30 -13.14
C HIS A 236 5.29 0.65 -12.35
N HIS A 237 5.73 -0.20 -11.42
CA HIS A 237 6.90 0.01 -10.56
C HIS A 237 8.22 0.37 -11.31
N GLN A 238 8.31 0.14 -12.63
CA GLN A 238 9.47 0.52 -13.46
C GLN A 238 9.29 1.82 -14.27
N VAL A 239 8.09 2.38 -14.37
CA VAL A 239 7.78 3.50 -15.28
C VAL A 239 7.99 4.87 -14.63
N ASP A 240 7.90 4.96 -13.30
CA ASP A 240 7.94 6.24 -12.59
C ASP A 240 9.23 7.02 -12.82
N LEU A 241 10.40 6.36 -12.82
CA LEU A 241 11.68 7.01 -13.14
C LEU A 241 11.72 7.58 -14.57
N GLN A 242 11.03 6.93 -15.51
CA GLN A 242 10.99 7.35 -16.91
C GLN A 242 10.09 8.59 -17.08
N VAL A 243 8.98 8.64 -16.34
CA VAL A 243 8.06 9.79 -16.30
C VAL A 243 8.73 11.01 -15.66
N TYR A 244 9.44 10.85 -14.54
CA TYR A 244 10.20 11.96 -13.94
C TYR A 244 11.28 12.49 -14.88
N ARG A 245 12.00 11.59 -15.58
CA ARG A 245 13.03 11.98 -16.55
C ARG A 245 12.46 12.68 -17.79
N GLN A 246 11.34 12.18 -18.31
CA GLN A 246 10.64 12.80 -19.45
C GLN A 246 10.03 14.15 -19.06
N GLY A 247 9.43 14.25 -17.87
CA GLY A 247 8.89 15.50 -17.32
C GLY A 247 9.97 16.57 -17.12
N TYR A 248 11.12 16.21 -16.55
CA TYR A 248 12.27 17.11 -16.41
C TYR A 248 12.76 17.64 -17.77
N ASN A 249 12.90 16.75 -18.75
CA ASN A 249 13.35 17.11 -20.09
C ASN A 249 12.34 18.00 -20.84
N MET A 250 11.04 17.70 -20.74
CA MET A 250 9.99 18.49 -21.35
C MET A 250 9.97 19.92 -20.79
N LEU A 251 10.06 20.07 -19.47
CA LEU A 251 10.05 21.38 -18.82
C LEU A 251 11.31 22.20 -19.16
N ASN A 252 12.49 21.57 -19.23
CA ASN A 252 13.72 22.23 -19.69
C ASN A 252 13.65 22.66 -21.16
N LEU A 253 13.05 21.84 -22.04
CA LEU A 253 12.83 22.23 -23.44
C LEU A 253 11.86 23.41 -23.57
N LEU A 254 10.87 23.52 -22.69
CA LEU A 254 9.89 24.61 -22.68
C LEU A 254 10.51 25.92 -22.17
N ILE A 255 11.40 25.84 -21.16
CA ILE A 255 12.22 26.97 -20.67
C ILE A 255 13.11 27.49 -21.80
N ASN A 256 13.81 26.59 -22.49
CA ASN A 256 14.69 26.93 -23.61
C ASN A 256 13.92 27.49 -24.81
N ARG A 257 12.76 26.92 -25.15
CA ARG A 257 11.92 27.40 -26.27
C ARG A 257 11.31 28.77 -26.03
N LYS A 258 11.05 29.13 -24.77
CA LYS A 258 10.55 30.47 -24.39
C LYS A 258 11.67 31.48 -24.10
N ASN A 259 12.93 31.11 -24.37
CA ASN A 259 14.13 31.94 -24.09
C ASN A 259 14.17 32.46 -22.65
N LEU A 260 13.76 31.61 -21.69
CA LEU A 260 13.73 31.94 -20.28
C LEU A 260 15.07 31.57 -19.62
N ASN A 261 16.17 32.06 -20.20
CA ASN A 261 17.55 31.71 -19.80
C ASN A 261 17.92 32.15 -18.37
N TYR A 262 17.04 32.94 -17.75
CA TYR A 262 17.13 33.43 -16.38
C TYR A 262 16.33 32.57 -15.38
N LEU A 263 15.90 31.37 -15.77
CA LEU A 263 15.21 30.40 -14.94
C LEU A 263 15.91 29.03 -15.04
N HIS A 264 16.40 28.51 -13.92
CA HIS A 264 16.99 27.16 -13.85
C HIS A 264 16.02 26.20 -13.15
N LEU A 265 15.79 25.04 -13.76
CA LEU A 265 15.01 23.94 -13.18
C LEU A 265 15.97 22.84 -12.70
N ASP A 266 16.01 22.57 -11.40
CA ASP A 266 16.84 21.47 -10.85
C ASP A 266 16.14 20.11 -10.90
N TYR A 267 16.88 19.03 -10.60
CA TYR A 267 16.35 17.65 -10.61
C TYR A 267 15.26 17.39 -9.55
N ASN A 268 15.03 18.34 -8.63
CA ASN A 268 13.93 18.33 -7.67
C ASN A 268 12.75 19.19 -8.14
N PHE A 269 12.76 19.65 -9.40
CA PHE A 269 11.76 20.50 -10.04
C PHE A 269 11.60 21.90 -9.43
N ASN A 270 12.63 22.42 -8.75
CA ASN A 270 12.61 23.80 -8.27
C ASN A 270 13.02 24.75 -9.40
N LEU A 271 12.19 25.76 -9.65
CA LEU A 271 12.41 26.77 -10.69
C LEU A 271 12.85 28.10 -10.05
N LYS A 272 14.09 28.54 -10.30
CA LYS A 272 14.69 29.71 -9.63
C LYS A 272 14.82 30.92 -10.57
N PRO A 273 14.22 32.10 -10.25
CA PRO A 273 14.34 33.34 -11.05
C PRO A 273 15.54 34.20 -10.65
N ILE A 274 15.90 35.17 -11.50
CA ILE A 274 17.05 36.06 -11.28
C ILE A 274 16.67 37.50 -10.82
N GLU A 275 15.47 38.12 -11.09
CA GLU A 275 15.08 39.53 -10.67
C GLU A 275 13.53 39.86 -10.55
N ILE A 276 13.10 41.11 -10.15
CA ILE A 276 11.72 41.54 -9.64
C ILE A 276 11.05 42.78 -10.39
N LEU A 277 9.70 43.03 -10.37
CA LEU A 277 8.95 43.94 -11.35
C LEU A 277 7.58 44.68 -10.97
N THR A 278 7.21 45.75 -11.79
CA THR A 278 6.08 46.77 -12.11
C THR A 278 4.58 46.56 -12.56
N THR A 279 3.49 47.38 -12.26
CA THR A 279 1.95 47.33 -12.43
C THR A 279 1.27 46.64 -13.64
N LYS A 280 2.05 46.44 -14.68
CA LYS A 280 2.16 45.15 -15.40
C LYS A 280 2.12 43.95 -14.40
N GLU A 281 2.43 44.20 -13.11
CA GLU A 281 2.38 43.46 -11.84
C GLU A 281 1.03 42.81 -11.63
N ARG A 282 -0.07 43.42 -12.07
CA ARG A 282 -1.43 42.86 -11.89
C ARG A 282 -1.81 41.80 -12.93
N LYS A 283 -1.34 41.90 -14.18
CA LYS A 283 -1.39 40.75 -15.13
C LYS A 283 -0.31 39.73 -14.80
N LYS A 284 0.78 40.19 -14.19
CA LYS A 284 1.87 39.41 -13.61
C LYS A 284 1.50 38.75 -12.26
N SER A 285 0.42 39.17 -11.60
CA SER A 285 -0.10 38.58 -10.35
C SER A 285 -1.06 37.44 -10.62
N ARG A 286 -1.27 37.06 -11.89
CA ARG A 286 -1.80 35.74 -12.24
C ARG A 286 -0.72 34.72 -11.98
N PHE A 287 -0.71 34.27 -10.74
CA PHE A 287 0.16 33.21 -10.33
C PHE A 287 -0.27 31.89 -11.00
N GLY A 288 0.71 31.20 -11.57
CA GLY A 288 0.48 29.89 -12.17
C GLY A 288 0.18 28.83 -11.11
N ASN A 289 -0.22 27.65 -11.57
CA ASN A 289 -0.58 26.52 -10.71
C ASN A 289 0.53 26.18 -9.69
N ALA A 290 1.81 26.41 -10.01
CA ALA A 290 2.93 26.17 -9.08
C ALA A 290 2.80 26.98 -7.77
N PHE A 291 2.41 28.24 -7.86
CA PHE A 291 2.22 29.10 -6.69
C PHE A 291 0.98 28.70 -5.89
N HIS A 292 -0.13 28.42 -6.56
CA HIS A 292 -1.35 27.97 -5.90
C HIS A 292 -1.16 26.61 -5.23
N LEU A 293 -0.42 25.70 -5.86
CA LEU A 293 -0.02 24.43 -5.27
C LEU A 293 0.85 24.63 -4.03
N CYS A 294 1.88 25.49 -4.11
CA CYS A 294 2.71 25.81 -2.94
C CYS A 294 1.89 26.45 -1.81
N ARG A 295 0.94 27.35 -2.15
CA ARG A 295 0.02 27.95 -1.18
C ARG A 295 -0.82 26.89 -0.49
N GLU A 296 -1.43 25.96 -1.22
CA GLU A 296 -2.26 24.91 -0.62
C GLU A 296 -1.43 23.93 0.22
N ILE A 297 -0.20 23.60 -0.20
CA ILE A 297 0.72 22.80 0.60
C ILE A 297 1.04 23.53 1.92
N LEU A 298 1.36 24.83 1.86
CA LEU A 298 1.64 25.62 3.05
C LEU A 298 0.40 25.75 3.95
N ARG A 299 -0.80 25.94 3.37
CA ARG A 299 -2.07 25.97 4.10
C ARG A 299 -2.31 24.65 4.84
N LEU A 300 -2.06 23.51 4.19
CA LEU A 300 -2.14 22.19 4.82
C LEU A 300 -1.16 22.06 5.99
N THR A 301 0.10 22.45 5.79
CA THR A 301 1.09 22.40 6.88
C THR A 301 0.70 23.31 8.05
N LYS A 302 0.14 24.49 7.77
CA LYS A 302 -0.32 25.42 8.80
C LYS A 302 -1.48 24.83 9.60
N LEU A 303 -2.47 24.22 8.95
CA LEU A 303 -3.59 23.55 9.62
C LEU A 303 -3.12 22.44 10.57
N ILE A 304 -2.17 21.61 10.11
CA ILE A 304 -1.58 20.55 10.94
C ILE A 304 -0.86 21.14 12.16
N VAL A 305 -0.02 22.16 11.94
CA VAL A 305 0.73 22.83 13.01
C VAL A 305 -0.22 23.49 14.00
N ASP A 306 -1.29 24.15 13.55
CA ASP A 306 -2.26 24.82 14.41
C ASP A 306 -3.00 23.84 15.31
N CYS A 307 -3.39 22.66 14.81
CA CYS A 307 -3.94 21.59 15.66
C CYS A 307 -2.95 21.20 16.77
N HIS A 308 -1.68 21.03 16.44
CA HIS A 308 -0.66 20.74 17.46
C HIS A 308 -0.44 21.89 18.45
N VAL A 309 -0.50 23.14 18.00
CA VAL A 309 -0.39 24.32 18.88
C VAL A 309 -1.57 24.36 19.86
N GLN A 310 -2.81 24.17 19.38
CA GLN A 310 -3.99 24.12 20.24
C GLN A 310 -3.90 23.02 21.30
N TYR A 311 -3.39 21.85 20.92
CA TYR A 311 -3.13 20.76 21.86
C TYR A 311 -2.08 21.14 22.92
N ARG A 312 -0.98 21.77 22.50
CA ARG A 312 0.12 22.17 23.40
C ARG A 312 -0.25 23.33 24.33
N LEU A 313 -1.21 24.16 23.93
CA LEU A 313 -1.80 25.20 24.77
C LEU A 313 -2.83 24.65 25.75
N GLY A 314 -3.22 23.38 25.63
CA GLY A 314 -4.24 22.75 26.48
C GLY A 314 -5.67 23.09 26.11
N ASN A 315 -5.90 23.67 24.93
CA ASN A 315 -7.24 24.05 24.46
C ASN A 315 -8.03 22.85 23.90
N ILE A 316 -7.35 21.79 23.48
CA ILE A 316 -7.94 20.54 22.98
C ILE A 316 -7.23 19.33 23.60
N ASP A 317 -7.94 18.21 23.70
CA ASP A 317 -7.40 16.95 24.21
C ASP A 317 -6.67 16.12 23.12
N ALA A 318 -6.05 15.01 23.53
CA ALA A 318 -5.28 14.16 22.62
C ALA A 318 -6.15 13.42 21.58
N PHE A 319 -7.39 13.07 21.93
CA PHE A 319 -8.31 12.38 21.02
C PHE A 319 -8.86 13.36 19.97
N GLN A 320 -9.16 14.59 20.38
CA GLN A 320 -9.56 15.69 19.50
C GLN A 320 -8.44 16.10 18.56
N LEU A 321 -7.18 16.09 19.00
CA LEU A 321 -6.04 16.28 18.11
C LEU A 321 -5.99 15.17 17.04
N ALA A 322 -6.14 13.91 17.43
CA ALA A 322 -6.11 12.78 16.50
C ALA A 322 -7.26 12.84 15.48
N ASP A 323 -8.48 13.12 15.93
CA ASP A 323 -9.64 13.29 15.06
C ASP A 323 -9.50 14.53 14.15
N GLY A 324 -8.99 15.64 14.68
CA GLY A 324 -8.69 16.84 13.90
C GLY A 324 -7.72 16.58 12.75
N LEU A 325 -6.64 15.83 13.01
CA LEU A 325 -5.69 15.42 11.97
C LEU A 325 -6.33 14.47 10.94
N GLN A 326 -7.26 13.60 11.36
CA GLN A 326 -8.02 12.73 10.46
C GLN A 326 -9.04 13.51 9.60
N LEU A 327 -9.67 14.54 10.16
CA LEU A 327 -10.66 15.38 9.50
C LEU A 327 -10.06 16.39 8.52
N ILE A 328 -8.85 16.91 8.79
CA ILE A 328 -8.10 17.74 7.82
C ILE A 328 -7.90 16.98 6.49
N GLN A 329 -7.77 15.64 6.54
CA GLN A 329 -7.73 14.81 5.33
C GLN A 329 -9.07 14.67 4.60
N ARG A 330 -10.21 14.97 5.26
CA ARG A 330 -11.57 14.88 4.71
C ARG A 330 -12.13 16.22 4.21
N ALA A 331 -11.56 17.36 4.61
CA ALA A 331 -12.03 18.70 4.25
C ALA A 331 -11.62 19.16 2.83
N PHE A 332 -11.05 18.28 2.02
CA PHE A 332 -10.78 18.59 0.62
C PHE A 332 -12.08 18.57 -0.18
N LYS A 333 -12.47 19.73 -0.72
CA LYS A 333 -13.47 19.80 -1.79
C LYS A 333 -12.88 19.16 -3.05
N GLU A 334 -13.66 18.32 -3.73
CA GLU A 334 -13.28 17.74 -5.02
C GLU A 334 -12.95 18.88 -6.00
N CYS A 335 -11.69 18.99 -6.42
CA CYS A 335 -11.33 19.74 -7.61
C CYS A 335 -11.82 18.93 -8.81
N LYS A 336 -12.87 19.39 -9.48
CA LYS A 336 -13.31 18.75 -10.73
C LYS A 336 -12.23 18.98 -11.77
N ILE A 337 -11.80 17.88 -12.39
CA ILE A 337 -10.79 17.87 -13.46
C ILE A 337 -11.52 17.45 -14.73
N GLU A 338 -11.62 18.37 -15.68
CA GLU A 338 -12.12 18.08 -17.02
C GLU A 338 -10.93 18.09 -17.98
N PHE A 339 -10.89 17.14 -18.90
CA PHE A 339 -9.84 17.10 -19.93
C PHE A 339 -10.41 17.70 -21.21
N MET A 340 -9.85 18.83 -21.62
CA MET A 340 -10.14 19.39 -22.93
C MET A 340 -9.21 18.74 -23.95
N ASP A 341 -9.79 18.01 -24.91
CA ASP A 341 -9.05 17.33 -25.96
C ASP A 341 -8.77 18.30 -27.12
N LEU A 342 -7.49 18.55 -27.39
CA LEU A 342 -7.04 19.38 -28.50
C LEU A 342 -6.48 18.52 -29.66
N TYR A 343 -6.77 17.22 -29.70
CA TYR A 343 -6.34 16.24 -30.71
C TYR A 343 -4.83 15.94 -30.73
N TYR A 344 -3.96 16.84 -30.25
CA TYR A 344 -2.51 16.61 -30.11
C TYR A 344 -2.03 16.48 -28.66
N HIS A 345 -2.81 16.98 -27.69
CA HIS A 345 -2.59 16.76 -26.26
C HIS A 345 -3.87 17.09 -25.47
N LEU A 346 -3.99 16.51 -24.27
CA LEU A 346 -5.08 16.76 -23.34
C LEU A 346 -4.64 17.82 -22.31
N ILE A 347 -5.46 18.84 -22.10
CA ILE A 347 -5.24 19.85 -21.06
C ILE A 347 -6.23 19.60 -19.94
N SER A 348 -5.74 19.42 -18.71
CA SER A 348 -6.60 19.39 -17.52
C SER A 348 -7.05 20.79 -17.15
N VAL A 349 -8.36 20.98 -17.07
CA VAL A 349 -9.05 22.19 -16.60
C VAL A 349 -9.59 21.87 -15.21
N TYR A 350 -9.19 22.67 -14.22
CA TYR A 350 -9.58 22.51 -12.83
C TYR A 350 -10.60 23.58 -12.47
N ASP A 351 -11.75 23.19 -11.93
CA ASP A 351 -12.81 24.11 -11.52
C ASP A 351 -12.77 24.34 -10.00
N VAL A 352 -12.66 25.60 -9.56
CA VAL A 352 -12.46 25.99 -8.15
C VAL A 352 -13.37 27.18 -7.77
N GLU A 353 -14.11 27.06 -6.66
CA GLU A 353 -15.13 28.02 -6.23
C GLU A 353 -14.57 29.41 -5.81
N PRO A 354 -15.25 30.53 -6.11
CA PRO A 354 -14.65 31.88 -6.06
C PRO A 354 -14.61 32.59 -4.69
N LEU A 355 -15.18 32.02 -3.62
CA LEU A 355 -15.39 32.73 -2.34
C LEU A 355 -14.13 32.87 -1.45
N GLU A 356 -13.00 32.24 -1.79
CA GLU A 356 -11.79 32.17 -0.95
C GLU A 356 -10.80 33.37 -1.08
N LYS A 357 -11.24 34.58 -1.47
CA LYS A 357 -10.27 35.64 -1.87
C LYS A 357 -10.16 36.86 -0.96
N ILE A 358 -10.95 36.99 0.10
CA ILE A 358 -10.98 38.24 0.90
C ILE A 358 -10.49 38.03 2.35
N THR A 359 -10.75 36.87 2.95
CA THR A 359 -10.25 36.52 4.29
C THR A 359 -8.75 36.23 4.32
N ASP A 360 -8.22 35.64 3.25
CA ASP A 360 -6.85 35.11 3.20
C ASP A 360 -5.79 36.22 3.02
N ALA A 361 -6.16 37.32 2.37
CA ALA A 361 -5.30 38.50 2.24
C ALA A 361 -5.16 39.24 3.58
N TYR A 362 -6.26 39.33 4.34
CA TYR A 362 -6.24 39.94 5.67
C TYR A 362 -5.43 39.08 6.66
N LEU A 363 -5.63 37.76 6.67
CA LEU A 363 -4.94 36.87 7.60
C LEU A 363 -3.43 36.75 7.33
N ASN A 364 -3.01 36.67 6.07
CA ASN A 364 -1.59 36.59 5.73
C ASN A 364 -0.84 37.88 6.13
N GLN A 365 -1.45 39.05 5.89
CA GLN A 365 -0.85 40.34 6.22
C GLN A 365 -0.86 40.62 7.73
N TYR A 366 -1.90 40.17 8.45
CA TYR A 366 -1.97 40.22 9.91
C TYR A 366 -0.96 39.27 10.58
N LEU A 367 -0.81 38.04 10.07
CA LEU A 367 0.16 37.06 10.58
C LEU A 367 1.62 37.49 10.36
N TRP A 368 1.91 38.13 9.22
CA TRP A 368 3.24 38.71 8.97
C TRP A 368 3.55 39.86 9.92
N TYR A 369 2.57 40.72 10.19
CA TYR A 369 2.71 41.85 11.12
C TYR A 369 2.94 41.39 12.57
N GLU A 370 2.14 40.43 13.05
CA GLU A 370 2.27 39.88 14.41
C GLU A 370 3.55 39.05 14.59
N ALA A 371 3.96 38.29 13.56
CA ALA A 371 5.18 37.48 13.63
C ALA A 371 6.47 38.31 13.70
N ASP A 372 6.50 39.46 13.04
CA ASP A 372 7.62 40.40 13.08
C ASP A 372 7.68 41.15 14.42
N LYS A 373 6.51 41.62 14.91
CA LYS A 373 6.36 42.30 16.21
C LYS A 373 6.76 41.42 17.39
N HIS A 374 6.44 40.12 17.34
CA HIS A 374 6.73 39.17 18.42
C HIS A 374 8.00 38.33 18.18
N ARG A 375 8.75 38.59 17.08
CA ARG A 375 9.95 37.82 16.67
C ARG A 375 9.72 36.30 16.69
N LEU A 376 8.55 35.87 16.25
CA LEU A 376 8.12 34.47 16.30
C LEU A 376 8.89 33.59 15.31
N PHE A 377 9.52 34.19 14.30
CA PHE A 377 10.46 33.51 13.40
C PHE A 377 11.90 33.87 13.79
N PRO A 378 12.80 32.88 13.98
CA PRO A 378 14.21 33.18 14.22
C PRO A 378 14.80 33.92 13.01
N VAL A 379 15.81 34.76 13.24
CA VAL A 379 16.64 35.32 12.15
C VAL A 379 17.32 34.14 11.47
N TRP A 380 16.76 33.67 10.34
CA TRP A 380 17.22 32.45 9.69
C TRP A 380 18.68 32.59 9.24
N ILE A 381 19.53 31.71 9.77
CA ILE A 381 20.84 31.38 9.21
C ILE A 381 20.60 30.82 7.80
N LYS A 382 21.25 31.43 6.81
CA LYS A 382 21.23 30.97 5.42
C LYS A 382 21.95 29.61 5.34
N PRO A 383 21.38 28.57 4.72
CA PRO A 383 22.15 27.41 4.31
C PRO A 383 23.00 27.78 3.09
N ALA A 384 24.05 28.59 3.32
CA ALA A 384 25.07 28.95 2.35
C ALA A 384 26.37 29.50 2.99
N ASP A 385 26.64 29.27 4.28
CA ASP A 385 28.00 29.48 4.78
C ASP A 385 28.79 28.16 4.68
N SER A 386 29.59 28.13 3.59
CA SER A 386 30.53 27.15 3.03
C SER A 386 29.97 25.98 2.18
N GLU A 387 30.04 26.16 0.85
CA GLU A 387 30.12 25.11 -0.19
C GLU A 387 31.60 24.63 -0.38
N PRO A 388 31.92 23.55 -1.15
CA PRO A 388 31.81 22.12 -0.81
C PRO A 388 33.15 21.37 -1.10
N LEU A 389 33.15 20.03 -1.05
CA LEU A 389 34.06 19.23 -1.91
C LEU A 389 33.25 18.17 -2.68
N PRO A 390 33.47 18.02 -4.00
CA PRO A 390 32.66 17.17 -4.87
C PRO A 390 33.11 15.71 -4.74
N LEU A 391 32.16 14.78 -4.58
CA LEU A 391 32.42 13.35 -4.79
C LEU A 391 31.65 12.89 -6.02
N LEU A 392 32.42 12.71 -7.10
CA LEU A 392 31.98 12.14 -8.37
C LEU A 392 31.48 10.71 -8.16
N LEU A 393 30.32 10.38 -8.73
CA LEU A 393 30.00 9.01 -9.10
C LEU A 393 30.95 8.61 -10.24
N TYR A 394 31.61 7.46 -10.08
CA TYR A 394 32.53 6.77 -10.99
C TYR A 394 34.03 7.12 -10.90
N LYS A 395 34.74 6.32 -10.10
CA LYS A 395 36.00 5.68 -10.48
C LYS A 395 35.94 4.22 -9.98
N TRP A 396 35.99 3.29 -10.94
CA TRP A 396 36.22 1.84 -10.90
C TRP A 396 35.86 1.07 -9.63
#